data_AF-I0UXK3-F1
#
_entry.id   AF-I0UXK3-F1
#
_cell.length_a   1.000
_cell.length_b   1.000
_cell.length_c   1.000
_cell.angle_alpha   90.00
_cell.angle_beta   90.00
_cell.angle_gamma   90.00
#
_symmetry.space_group_name_H-M   'P 1'
#
loop_
_entity.id
_entity.type
_entity.pdbx_description
1 polymer ?
#
loop_
_entity_poly.entity_id
_entity_poly.type
_entity_poly.pdbx_seq_one_letter_code
_entity_poly.pdbx_strand_id
1 'polypeptide(L)'
;MRRRRPSPNDGVPADDNPTEILELDEPYDDLYDEEIEGDRRGYNDYDDDDDYDDYDDDADDDGRGDADGDDSRTGNGEPGDLREGRVRTGGEHDFDDGDDFDGFDGFDGDDRAEPEYFADERDDEDAGTRREGRGRRSLKWVAAMGLLALLGAGAYFGARELLGFGYDDYEGSGEADVILHVEEGDVTSAIAAKLAELDVVASPEAFVEAGEGDERVLGIQPGYYQVKTKMSGQAAVEALVDDDARVGHLQIKAGTKLFDVTQPDDSVTPGIFTLLADASCAQLGGKETCVSAEELRKTADTADLAELGVPDWAVADAGKAPKGRKLEGLIAPGVYDVKPGGDAKELLSQVLTASATRMEAAGLPSAAGSTPYSPYQVLVIASIVEMEGVKADFTKVSSVIYNRLEIDMRLEMDSTVNYPLERPTLTTKAQEREKQTPWNTYRMTGLPQTPIGAPSLEAVEAALNPEDTDFVYFVKCEKNGLSCFNVEYADHQADRDDARARGVY
;
A
#
# COMPACT_ATOMS: atom_id res chain seq x y z
N MET A 1 36.45 24.97 0.98
CA MET A 1 37.16 24.88 -0.32
C MET A 1 37.68 23.46 -0.49
N ARG A 2 36.82 22.54 -0.97
CA ARG A 2 37.26 21.21 -1.40
C ARG A 2 37.92 21.37 -2.77
N ARG A 3 39.11 20.82 -2.96
CA ARG A 3 39.83 20.87 -4.25
C ARG A 3 39.01 20.08 -5.27
N ARG A 4 38.75 20.66 -6.45
CA ARG A 4 38.12 19.96 -7.59
C ARG A 4 38.93 18.67 -7.83
N ARG A 5 38.32 17.51 -7.61
CA ARG A 5 38.88 16.23 -8.05
C ARG A 5 38.72 16.16 -9.58
N PRO A 6 39.64 15.53 -10.32
CA PRO A 6 39.44 15.22 -11.73
C PRO A 6 38.11 14.47 -11.92
N SER A 7 37.37 14.79 -12.97
CA SER A 7 36.11 14.10 -13.29
C SER A 7 36.43 12.78 -14.00
N PRO A 8 35.74 11.67 -13.72
CA PRO A 8 35.86 10.41 -14.47
C PRO A 8 35.58 10.56 -15.99
N ASN A 9 35.04 11.70 -16.43
CA ASN A 9 34.83 12.01 -17.85
C ASN A 9 36.10 12.42 -18.62
N ASP A 10 37.28 12.37 -18.00
CA ASP A 10 38.56 12.56 -18.69
C ASP A 10 38.81 11.38 -19.68
N GLY A 11 38.23 11.44 -20.88
CA GLY A 11 38.38 10.44 -21.94
C GLY A 11 37.12 10.11 -22.75
N VAL A 12 35.95 10.66 -22.40
CA VAL A 12 34.69 10.48 -23.16
C VAL A 12 34.53 11.64 -24.15
N PRO A 13 34.38 11.40 -25.47
CA PRO A 13 34.17 12.47 -26.44
C PRO A 13 32.93 13.28 -26.09
N ALA A 14 33.12 14.57 -25.82
CA ALA A 14 32.03 15.53 -25.78
C ALA A 14 31.78 15.98 -27.22
N ASP A 15 30.63 15.64 -27.80
CA ASP A 15 29.94 16.46 -28.81
C ASP A 15 28.54 15.88 -29.12
N ASP A 16 27.63 16.81 -29.45
CA ASP A 16 26.22 16.68 -29.86
C ASP A 16 25.15 16.53 -28.75
N ASN A 17 24.97 17.61 -27.99
CA ASN A 17 23.72 17.92 -27.28
C ASN A 17 22.87 18.91 -28.12
N PRO A 18 21.91 18.46 -28.95
CA PRO A 18 20.89 19.35 -29.47
C PRO A 18 19.88 19.62 -28.34
N THR A 19 19.89 20.85 -27.83
CA THR A 19 18.90 21.38 -26.86
C THR A 19 17.48 21.51 -27.44
N GLU A 20 17.21 20.97 -28.63
CA GLU A 20 15.86 20.86 -29.18
C GLU A 20 15.26 19.52 -28.73
N ILE A 21 14.63 19.56 -27.55
CA ILE A 21 13.69 18.55 -27.12
C ILE A 21 12.55 18.60 -28.15
N LEU A 22 12.35 17.51 -28.90
CA LEU A 22 11.17 17.38 -29.76
C LEU A 22 9.92 17.47 -28.88
N GLU A 23 9.24 18.61 -28.92
CA GLU A 23 7.85 18.71 -28.49
C GLU A 23 7.03 17.87 -29.47
N LEU A 24 6.53 16.73 -29.00
CA LEU A 24 5.72 15.82 -29.80
C LEU A 24 4.25 15.99 -29.39
N ASP A 25 3.42 16.36 -30.37
CA ASP A 25 1.98 16.59 -30.22
C ASP A 25 1.18 15.28 -29.99
N GLU A 26 1.83 14.11 -30.16
CA GLU A 26 1.21 12.79 -30.05
C GLU A 26 1.66 12.04 -28.78
N PRO A 27 0.74 11.32 -28.09
CA PRO A 27 1.11 10.50 -26.95
C PRO A 27 2.09 9.41 -27.43
N TYR A 28 3.15 9.18 -26.65
CA TYR A 28 4.25 8.26 -27.00
C TYR A 28 3.79 6.81 -27.29
N ASP A 29 2.56 6.47 -26.91
CA ASP A 29 1.91 5.18 -27.13
C ASP A 29 1.53 4.97 -28.61
N ASP A 30 1.18 6.04 -29.36
CA ASP A 30 0.74 5.92 -30.77
C ASP A 30 1.90 5.86 -31.78
N LEU A 31 3.16 6.05 -31.35
CA LEU A 31 4.33 6.07 -32.22
C LEU A 31 4.80 4.68 -32.71
N TYR A 32 4.05 3.62 -32.40
CA TYR A 32 4.32 2.26 -32.88
C TYR A 32 3.12 1.57 -33.56
N ASP A 33 2.08 2.32 -33.95
CA ASP A 33 1.00 1.81 -34.81
C ASP A 33 1.27 1.99 -36.32
N GLU A 34 2.35 2.68 -36.72
CA GLU A 34 2.79 2.71 -38.12
C GLU A 34 3.92 1.69 -38.38
N GLU A 35 3.57 0.66 -39.16
CA GLU A 35 4.42 -0.38 -39.79
C GLU A 35 4.61 -1.74 -39.07
N ILE A 36 3.52 -2.44 -38.71
CA ILE A 36 3.49 -3.92 -38.86
C ILE A 36 2.19 -4.36 -39.55
N GLU A 37 1.95 -3.90 -40.78
CA GLU A 37 1.10 -4.63 -41.71
C GLU A 37 1.68 -4.58 -43.13
N GLY A 38 2.32 -5.68 -43.55
CA GLY A 38 2.33 -6.05 -44.96
C GLY A 38 3.66 -6.44 -45.60
N ASP A 39 4.29 -7.53 -45.18
CA ASP A 39 4.52 -8.62 -46.15
C ASP A 39 4.74 -9.96 -45.41
N ARG A 40 3.69 -10.78 -45.37
CA ARG A 40 3.86 -12.23 -45.23
C ARG A 40 4.51 -12.74 -46.50
N ARG A 41 5.84 -12.73 -46.55
CA ARG A 41 6.61 -13.52 -47.53
C ARG A 41 7.76 -14.24 -46.84
N GLY A 42 7.55 -15.54 -46.70
CA GLY A 42 8.62 -16.54 -46.76
C GLY A 42 9.57 -16.57 -45.58
N TYR A 43 9.26 -17.43 -44.60
CA TYR A 43 10.31 -18.22 -43.96
C TYR A 43 11.10 -18.96 -45.06
N ASN A 44 12.39 -18.67 -45.19
CA ASN A 44 13.45 -19.59 -45.62
C ASN A 44 14.83 -18.90 -45.52
N ASP A 45 15.76 -19.64 -44.92
CA ASP A 45 17.23 -19.59 -44.99
C ASP A 45 17.91 -18.22 -45.18
N TYR A 46 18.75 -17.83 -44.21
CA TYR A 46 20.19 -17.71 -44.47
C TYR A 46 20.99 -18.07 -43.21
N ASP A 47 21.99 -18.92 -43.44
CA ASP A 47 23.05 -19.39 -42.56
C ASP A 47 23.97 -18.26 -42.05
N ASP A 48 24.80 -18.64 -41.07
CA ASP A 48 26.17 -18.17 -40.77
C ASP A 48 26.57 -16.77 -41.23
N ASP A 49 26.96 -15.93 -40.27
CA ASP A 49 28.32 -15.38 -40.28
C ASP A 49 28.68 -14.88 -38.87
N ASP A 50 29.68 -15.56 -38.30
CA ASP A 50 30.60 -15.06 -37.30
C ASP A 50 31.26 -13.77 -37.79
N ASP A 51 31.35 -12.74 -36.94
CA ASP A 51 32.40 -11.73 -37.09
C ASP A 51 32.74 -11.10 -35.73
N TYR A 52 33.67 -11.75 -35.02
CA TYR A 52 34.50 -11.14 -34.00
C TYR A 52 35.89 -10.96 -34.62
N ASP A 53 36.15 -9.79 -35.19
CA ASP A 53 37.48 -9.39 -35.65
C ASP A 53 38.41 -9.17 -34.45
N ASP A 54 39.22 -10.19 -34.20
CA ASP A 54 40.69 -10.20 -34.25
C ASP A 54 41.45 -8.91 -33.87
N TYR A 55 42.21 -9.00 -32.77
CA TYR A 55 43.49 -8.31 -32.64
C TYR A 55 44.57 -9.39 -32.40
N ASP A 56 45.30 -9.66 -33.48
CA ASP A 56 46.42 -10.58 -33.60
C ASP A 56 47.49 -10.45 -32.49
N ASP A 57 47.96 -11.63 -32.11
CA ASP A 57 49.15 -11.93 -31.31
C ASP A 57 50.46 -11.48 -31.99
N ASP A 58 51.40 -10.96 -31.19
CA ASP A 58 52.83 -11.18 -31.40
C ASP A 58 53.34 -12.06 -30.24
N ALA A 59 53.41 -13.36 -30.49
CA ALA A 59 54.10 -14.33 -29.63
C ALA A 59 55.57 -14.47 -30.10
N ASP A 60 56.51 -14.28 -29.17
CA ASP A 60 57.83 -14.90 -29.26
C ASP A 60 57.94 -16.00 -28.19
N ASP A 61 58.32 -17.16 -28.71
CA ASP A 61 58.58 -18.47 -28.12
C ASP A 61 59.84 -18.49 -27.23
N ASP A 62 59.73 -19.04 -26.03
CA ASP A 62 60.61 -20.15 -25.58
C ASP A 62 60.25 -20.74 -24.20
N GLY A 63 60.10 -22.07 -24.17
CA GLY A 63 60.80 -22.87 -23.15
C GLY A 63 59.99 -23.64 -22.11
N ARG A 64 59.51 -24.83 -22.50
CA ARG A 64 59.67 -26.15 -21.83
C ARG A 64 59.67 -26.23 -20.29
N GLY A 65 58.81 -27.11 -19.76
CA GLY A 65 59.02 -27.74 -18.46
C GLY A 65 57.90 -28.69 -18.05
N ASP A 66 58.06 -29.96 -18.37
CA ASP A 66 57.17 -31.08 -18.07
C ASP A 66 56.88 -31.31 -16.57
N ALA A 67 55.73 -31.97 -16.31
CA ALA A 67 55.62 -33.23 -15.56
C ALA A 67 54.60 -33.26 -14.39
N ASP A 68 53.53 -34.03 -14.65
CA ASP A 68 53.03 -35.17 -13.87
C ASP A 68 52.24 -35.00 -12.56
N GLY A 69 51.10 -35.73 -12.53
CA GLY A 69 50.61 -36.45 -11.35
C GLY A 69 49.22 -36.01 -10.87
N ASP A 70 48.11 -36.58 -11.35
CA ASP A 70 47.55 -37.92 -11.09
C ASP A 70 46.54 -38.00 -9.91
N ASP A 71 45.41 -38.64 -10.24
CA ASP A 71 44.44 -39.43 -9.49
C ASP A 71 43.67 -38.94 -8.24
N SER A 72 42.38 -38.72 -8.48
CA SER A 72 41.23 -39.55 -8.06
C SER A 72 40.75 -39.68 -6.59
N ARG A 73 39.41 -39.88 -6.54
CA ARG A 73 38.56 -40.63 -5.58
C ARG A 73 37.79 -39.87 -4.48
N THR A 74 36.49 -39.73 -4.76
CA THR A 74 35.33 -40.31 -4.04
C THR A 74 35.36 -40.43 -2.51
N GLY A 75 34.31 -39.92 -1.85
CA GLY A 75 33.91 -40.38 -0.52
C GLY A 75 32.64 -39.72 0.02
N ASN A 76 31.51 -40.41 -0.08
CA ASN A 76 30.27 -40.13 0.65
C ASN A 76 30.47 -40.25 2.18
N GLY A 77 29.73 -39.46 2.96
CA GLY A 77 29.54 -39.75 4.39
C GLY A 77 28.88 -38.62 5.20
N GLU A 78 27.56 -38.69 5.36
CA GLU A 78 26.80 -38.16 6.50
C GLU A 78 26.05 -39.35 7.17
N PRO A 79 25.45 -39.25 8.37
CA PRO A 79 25.56 -38.22 9.42
C PRO A 79 25.82 -38.85 10.82
N GLY A 80 26.02 -38.02 11.85
CA GLY A 80 26.15 -38.47 13.24
C GLY A 80 25.58 -37.48 14.25
N ASP A 81 24.37 -37.77 14.75
CA ASP A 81 23.82 -37.29 16.02
C ASP A 81 24.72 -37.71 17.20
N LEU A 82 24.93 -36.83 18.19
CA LEU A 82 25.00 -37.22 19.60
C LEU A 82 24.75 -36.04 20.55
N ARG A 83 24.01 -36.37 21.62
CA ARG A 83 23.46 -35.56 22.70
C ARG A 83 24.48 -35.16 23.79
N GLU A 84 23.98 -34.21 24.60
CA GLU A 84 24.15 -34.04 26.06
C GLU A 84 25.36 -33.28 26.64
N GLY A 85 25.04 -32.25 27.42
CA GLY A 85 25.98 -31.51 28.27
C GLY A 85 25.28 -30.43 29.12
N ARG A 86 24.51 -30.85 30.13
CA ARG A 86 23.98 -30.02 31.22
C ARG A 86 25.01 -29.96 32.35
N VAL A 87 25.43 -28.77 32.82
CA VAL A 87 25.76 -28.48 34.24
C VAL A 87 25.46 -27.01 34.57
N ARG A 88 24.93 -26.83 35.79
CA ARG A 88 24.43 -25.62 36.47
C ARG A 88 25.51 -24.90 37.30
N THR A 89 25.06 -23.80 37.92
CA THR A 89 25.50 -23.13 39.18
C THR A 89 26.41 -21.91 38.96
N GLY A 90 26.23 -20.77 39.62
CA GLY A 90 25.26 -20.36 40.65
C GLY A 90 25.46 -18.87 41.01
N GLY A 91 24.58 -18.32 41.83
CA GLY A 91 24.68 -16.96 42.35
C GLY A 91 23.36 -16.42 42.92
N GLU A 92 22.96 -16.95 44.07
CA GLU A 92 21.99 -16.34 45.01
C GLU A 92 22.63 -15.20 45.79
N HIS A 93 21.84 -14.21 46.21
CA HIS A 93 22.00 -13.51 47.50
C HIS A 93 20.68 -12.84 47.93
N ASP A 94 20.16 -13.34 49.05
CA ASP A 94 19.01 -12.91 49.86
C ASP A 94 19.23 -11.60 50.62
N PHE A 95 18.14 -10.94 51.05
CA PHE A 95 17.89 -10.26 52.36
C PHE A 95 16.37 -9.95 52.41
N ASP A 96 15.50 -10.64 53.16
CA ASP A 96 15.29 -10.79 54.62
C ASP A 96 14.39 -9.71 55.25
N ASP A 97 13.47 -10.22 56.08
CA ASP A 97 12.28 -9.66 56.73
C ASP A 97 12.53 -8.55 57.78
N GLY A 98 11.45 -7.93 58.27
CA GLY A 98 11.47 -7.28 59.59
C GLY A 98 10.34 -6.29 59.88
N ASP A 99 9.49 -6.69 60.82
CA ASP A 99 8.31 -6.03 61.39
C ASP A 99 8.59 -4.83 62.34
N ASP A 100 7.48 -4.25 62.85
CA ASP A 100 7.28 -3.43 64.07
C ASP A 100 7.67 -1.93 64.04
N PHE A 101 7.10 -1.01 64.82
CA PHE A 101 5.81 -0.72 65.49
C PHE A 101 5.96 0.74 66.01
N ASP A 102 4.86 1.36 66.48
CA ASP A 102 4.73 2.63 67.26
C ASP A 102 3.97 3.74 66.48
N GLY A 103 2.87 4.34 66.94
CA GLY A 103 2.22 4.37 68.25
C GLY A 103 1.67 5.79 68.46
N PHE A 104 0.35 5.98 68.41
CA PHE A 104 -0.31 7.13 69.03
C PHE A 104 -1.79 6.83 69.38
N ASP A 105 -2.06 6.75 70.68
CA ASP A 105 -3.36 6.77 71.35
C ASP A 105 -4.02 8.17 71.24
N GLY A 106 -5.32 8.43 71.36
CA GLY A 106 -6.51 7.63 71.66
C GLY A 106 -7.74 8.56 71.87
N PHE A 107 -8.93 7.91 71.97
CA PHE A 107 -10.22 8.38 72.56
C PHE A 107 -10.95 9.57 71.87
N ASP A 108 -12.27 9.60 71.64
CA ASP A 108 -13.43 8.91 72.24
C ASP A 108 -14.68 9.10 71.34
N GLY A 109 -15.67 8.19 71.43
CA GLY A 109 -17.08 8.57 71.29
C GLY A 109 -17.93 7.88 70.21
N ASP A 110 -18.48 6.70 70.56
CA ASP A 110 -19.83 6.20 70.28
C ASP A 110 -20.62 6.78 69.07
N ASP A 111 -20.95 5.95 68.08
CA ASP A 111 -22.18 5.14 68.14
C ASP A 111 -22.42 4.34 66.83
N ARG A 112 -22.49 3.01 67.03
CA ARG A 112 -23.31 1.98 66.38
C ARG A 112 -23.05 1.55 64.93
N ALA A 113 -22.82 0.24 64.86
CA ALA A 113 -22.35 -0.61 63.79
C ALA A 113 -23.44 -1.19 62.87
N GLU A 114 -22.90 -1.80 61.83
CA GLU A 114 -23.42 -2.43 60.62
C GLU A 114 -24.47 -3.56 60.80
N PRO A 115 -25.13 -3.96 59.71
CA PRO A 115 -25.99 -5.14 59.68
C PRO A 115 -25.22 -6.37 59.20
N GLU A 116 -25.39 -7.51 59.85
CA GLU A 116 -25.35 -8.80 59.14
C GLU A 116 -26.35 -9.80 59.71
N TYR A 117 -26.81 -10.61 58.77
CA TYR A 117 -27.70 -11.75 58.84
C TYR A 117 -27.41 -12.68 60.01
N PHE A 118 -28.44 -13.33 60.57
CA PHE A 118 -28.51 -14.79 60.71
C PHE A 118 -29.93 -15.22 61.07
N ALA A 119 -30.20 -16.48 60.73
CA ALA A 119 -31.50 -17.13 60.73
C ALA A 119 -31.92 -17.68 62.11
N ASP A 120 -33.24 -17.85 62.22
CA ASP A 120 -34.00 -18.91 62.88
C ASP A 120 -34.04 -19.08 64.42
N GLU A 121 -35.17 -19.68 64.82
CA GLU A 121 -35.52 -20.32 66.11
C GLU A 121 -36.19 -19.51 67.25
N ARG A 122 -37.53 -19.55 67.19
CA ARG A 122 -38.51 -20.16 68.14
C ARG A 122 -38.48 -19.90 69.66
N ASP A 123 -39.73 -19.81 70.14
CA ASP A 123 -40.29 -20.19 71.46
C ASP A 123 -40.17 -19.18 72.63
N ASP A 124 -41.29 -18.54 73.00
CA ASP A 124 -42.14 -18.95 74.15
C ASP A 124 -43.06 -17.82 74.70
N GLU A 125 -44.32 -18.22 74.92
CA GLU A 125 -45.24 -17.89 76.03
C GLU A 125 -45.29 -16.46 76.63
N ASP A 126 -46.45 -15.78 76.53
CA ASP A 126 -47.56 -15.87 77.53
C ASP A 126 -48.45 -14.60 77.57
N ALA A 127 -49.69 -14.82 78.00
CA ALA A 127 -50.64 -13.91 78.63
C ALA A 127 -51.51 -12.94 77.78
N GLY A 128 -52.84 -13.07 78.01
CA GLY A 128 -53.93 -12.34 77.37
C GLY A 128 -53.94 -10.82 77.60
N THR A 129 -54.79 -10.04 76.93
CA THR A 129 -56.26 -10.09 77.07
C THR A 129 -57.00 -9.41 75.90
N ARG A 130 -58.08 -10.06 75.46
CA ARG A 130 -59.36 -9.53 74.90
C ARG A 130 -59.38 -8.15 74.22
N ARG A 131 -59.75 -8.13 72.93
CA ARG A 131 -60.95 -7.42 72.44
C ARG A 131 -61.38 -7.90 71.05
N GLU A 132 -62.68 -8.07 70.89
CA GLU A 132 -63.42 -8.62 69.75
C GLU A 132 -63.26 -7.82 68.44
N GLY A 133 -63.38 -8.51 67.29
CA GLY A 133 -64.03 -7.92 66.11
C GLY A 133 -63.47 -8.22 64.72
N ARG A 134 -63.95 -9.31 64.09
CA ARG A 134 -64.51 -9.33 62.71
C ARG A 134 -63.56 -9.17 61.49
N GLY A 135 -63.41 -10.25 60.71
CA GLY A 135 -63.72 -10.20 59.26
C GLY A 135 -62.77 -10.90 58.29
N ARG A 136 -63.24 -12.01 57.70
CA ARG A 136 -62.78 -12.65 56.44
C ARG A 136 -62.73 -11.68 55.24
N ARG A 137 -61.79 -10.73 55.20
CA ARG A 137 -61.63 -9.79 54.07
C ARG A 137 -60.22 -9.66 53.50
N SER A 138 -59.17 -10.23 54.11
CA SER A 138 -57.78 -10.08 53.62
C SER A 138 -57.42 -10.97 52.42
N LEU A 139 -58.00 -12.18 52.29
CA LEU A 139 -57.65 -13.10 51.19
C LEU A 139 -58.20 -12.64 49.82
N LYS A 140 -59.31 -11.89 49.82
CA LYS A 140 -59.91 -11.35 48.60
C LYS A 140 -59.07 -10.24 47.98
N TRP A 141 -58.36 -9.46 48.80
CA TRP A 141 -57.49 -8.38 48.32
C TRP A 141 -56.19 -8.90 47.71
N VAL A 142 -55.61 -9.98 48.26
CA VAL A 142 -54.41 -10.62 47.69
C VAL A 142 -54.73 -11.28 46.34
N ALA A 143 -55.85 -12.01 46.26
CA ALA A 143 -56.31 -12.58 44.98
C ALA A 143 -56.66 -11.50 43.94
N ALA A 144 -57.26 -10.38 44.38
CA ALA A 144 -57.54 -9.25 43.51
C ALA A 144 -56.27 -8.55 43.02
N MET A 145 -55.23 -8.40 43.85
CA MET A 145 -53.94 -7.85 43.43
C MET A 145 -53.18 -8.80 42.51
N GLY A 146 -53.21 -10.11 42.76
CA GLY A 146 -52.62 -11.10 41.85
C GLY A 146 -53.31 -11.12 40.49
N LEU A 147 -54.63 -10.99 40.46
CA LEU A 147 -55.41 -10.87 39.22
C LEU A 147 -55.13 -9.54 38.50
N LEU A 148 -55.00 -8.42 39.23
CA LEU A 148 -54.61 -7.13 38.67
C LEU A 148 -53.17 -7.14 38.14
N ALA A 149 -52.25 -7.85 38.78
CA ALA A 149 -50.89 -8.03 38.30
C ALA A 149 -50.86 -8.90 37.03
N LEU A 150 -51.65 -9.97 36.97
CA LEU A 150 -51.80 -10.82 35.77
C LEU A 150 -52.48 -10.07 34.62
N LEU A 151 -53.52 -9.30 34.91
CA LEU A 151 -54.19 -8.44 33.92
C LEU A 151 -53.30 -7.28 33.49
N GLY A 152 -52.49 -6.73 34.39
CA GLY A 152 -51.48 -5.71 34.09
C GLY A 152 -50.35 -6.27 33.22
N ALA A 153 -49.86 -7.47 33.53
CA ALA A 153 -48.87 -8.17 32.71
C ALA A 153 -49.44 -8.58 31.36
N GLY A 154 -50.68 -9.09 31.32
CA GLY A 154 -51.37 -9.43 30.08
C GLY A 154 -51.75 -8.20 29.26
N ALA A 155 -52.07 -7.07 29.89
CA ALA A 155 -52.27 -5.79 29.22
C ALA A 155 -50.94 -5.18 28.76
N TYR A 156 -49.84 -5.39 29.49
CA TYR A 156 -48.51 -4.95 29.08
C TYR A 156 -47.98 -5.77 27.90
N PHE A 157 -48.06 -7.10 27.95
CA PHE A 157 -47.71 -7.98 26.83
C PHE A 157 -48.68 -7.82 25.65
N GLY A 158 -49.98 -7.70 25.92
CA GLY A 158 -50.99 -7.44 24.90
C GLY A 158 -50.83 -6.06 24.27
N ALA A 159 -50.50 -5.03 25.05
CA ALA A 159 -50.16 -3.71 24.51
C ALA A 159 -48.81 -3.72 23.79
N ARG A 160 -47.84 -4.53 24.23
CA ARG A 160 -46.55 -4.69 23.55
C ARG A 160 -46.72 -5.30 22.15
N GLU A 161 -47.58 -6.30 22.03
CA GLU A 161 -47.94 -6.96 20.77
C GLU A 161 -48.85 -6.09 19.87
N LEU A 162 -49.70 -5.24 20.47
CA LEU A 162 -50.77 -4.51 19.75
C LEU A 162 -50.47 -3.01 19.53
N LEU A 163 -49.51 -2.42 20.26
CA LEU A 163 -49.00 -1.05 20.06
C LEU A 163 -47.67 -0.98 19.29
N GLY A 164 -47.06 -2.13 18.93
CA GLY A 164 -45.90 -2.18 18.05
C GLY A 164 -44.64 -1.53 18.63
N PHE A 165 -44.05 -2.13 19.66
CA PHE A 165 -42.65 -1.82 20.04
C PHE A 165 -41.63 -2.58 19.18
N GLY A 166 -42.00 -2.93 17.94
CA GLY A 166 -41.10 -3.45 16.93
C GLY A 166 -40.51 -2.29 16.14
N TYR A 167 -39.30 -2.48 15.64
CA TYR A 167 -38.74 -1.61 14.61
C TYR A 167 -39.33 -1.99 13.25
N ASP A 168 -39.36 -1.05 12.31
CA ASP A 168 -39.75 -1.36 10.93
C ASP A 168 -38.60 -2.12 10.27
N ASP A 169 -38.91 -3.28 9.68
CA ASP A 169 -37.96 -4.08 8.90
C ASP A 169 -38.57 -4.42 7.54
N TYR A 170 -37.76 -4.36 6.49
CA TYR A 170 -38.21 -4.80 5.17
C TYR A 170 -38.19 -6.32 5.10
N GLU A 171 -39.01 -6.89 4.21
CA GLU A 171 -38.97 -8.32 3.91
C GLU A 171 -38.11 -8.58 2.67
N GLY A 172 -37.14 -9.48 2.78
CA GLY A 172 -36.39 -10.00 1.64
C GLY A 172 -34.95 -9.53 1.53
N SER A 173 -34.35 -9.80 0.36
CA SER A 173 -32.93 -9.60 0.06
C SER A 173 -32.65 -8.31 -0.73
N GLY A 174 -33.64 -7.43 -0.86
CA GLY A 174 -33.53 -6.14 -1.54
C GLY A 174 -33.93 -6.11 -3.01
N GLU A 175 -34.06 -4.90 -3.55
CA GLU A 175 -34.65 -4.60 -4.86
C GLU A 175 -33.63 -3.98 -5.85
N ALA A 176 -33.02 -2.83 -5.52
CA ALA A 176 -32.17 -2.07 -6.43
C ALA A 176 -30.78 -1.79 -5.85
N ASP A 177 -29.72 -1.86 -6.66
CA ASP A 177 -28.35 -1.63 -6.20
C ASP A 177 -28.08 -0.16 -5.84
N VAL A 178 -27.44 0.04 -4.69
CA VAL A 178 -26.96 1.33 -4.16
C VAL A 178 -25.59 1.15 -3.51
N ILE A 179 -24.85 2.25 -3.40
CA ILE A 179 -23.51 2.26 -2.81
C ILE A 179 -23.56 2.87 -1.42
N LEU A 180 -23.17 2.09 -0.42
CA LEU A 180 -22.92 2.56 0.93
C LEU A 180 -21.44 2.97 1.04
N HIS A 181 -21.18 4.12 1.66
CA HIS A 181 -19.83 4.54 2.05
C HIS A 181 -19.67 4.43 3.56
N VAL A 182 -18.82 3.50 4.00
CA VAL A 182 -18.41 3.35 5.39
C VAL A 182 -17.13 4.16 5.59
N GLU A 183 -17.20 5.19 6.42
CA GLU A 183 -16.09 6.09 6.69
C GLU A 183 -15.21 5.54 7.82
N GLU A 184 -13.96 5.99 7.87
CA GLU A 184 -13.09 5.66 9.00
C GLU A 184 -13.69 6.20 10.31
N GLY A 185 -13.83 5.30 11.29
CA GLY A 185 -14.44 5.62 12.58
C GLY A 185 -15.96 5.46 12.65
N ASP A 186 -16.63 5.06 11.56
CA ASP A 186 -18.04 4.68 11.61
C ASP A 186 -18.24 3.49 12.56
N VAL A 187 -19.07 3.69 13.57
CA VAL A 187 -19.55 2.62 14.44
C VAL A 187 -20.81 1.98 13.83
N THR A 188 -21.19 0.79 14.28
CA THR A 188 -22.36 0.04 13.77
C THR A 188 -23.63 0.88 13.70
N SER A 189 -23.89 1.75 14.68
CA SER A 189 -25.06 2.64 14.68
C SER A 189 -25.01 3.74 13.61
N ALA A 190 -23.81 4.23 13.25
CA ALA A 190 -23.63 5.19 12.17
C ALA A 190 -23.86 4.51 10.80
N ILE A 191 -23.33 3.29 10.63
CA ILE A 191 -23.59 2.45 9.46
C ILE A 191 -25.09 2.19 9.32
N ALA A 192 -25.76 1.79 10.41
CA ALA A 192 -27.22 1.58 10.43
C ALA A 192 -28.02 2.81 9.98
N ALA A 193 -27.61 4.00 10.44
CA ALA A 193 -28.24 5.25 10.04
C ALA A 193 -28.05 5.54 8.54
N LYS A 194 -26.83 5.33 8.01
CA LYS A 194 -26.52 5.48 6.58
C LYS A 194 -27.32 4.49 5.72
N LEU A 195 -27.44 3.24 6.17
CA LEU A 195 -28.25 2.22 5.49
C LEU A 195 -29.73 2.63 5.43
N ALA A 196 -30.29 3.15 6.52
CA ALA A 196 -31.67 3.63 6.53
C ALA A 196 -31.87 4.87 5.64
N GLU A 197 -30.91 5.80 5.63
CA GLU A 197 -30.94 6.98 4.74
C GLU A 197 -30.91 6.60 3.26
N LEU A 198 -30.16 5.55 2.91
CA LEU A 198 -30.09 4.98 1.56
C LEU A 198 -31.28 4.08 1.21
N ASP A 199 -32.29 3.96 2.09
CA ASP A 199 -33.43 3.04 1.95
C ASP A 199 -32.99 1.56 1.79
N VAL A 200 -31.83 1.20 2.35
CA VAL A 200 -31.33 -0.19 2.39
C VAL A 200 -32.07 -0.99 3.44
N VAL A 201 -32.24 -0.44 4.65
CA VAL A 201 -33.04 -1.03 5.73
C VAL A 201 -34.20 -0.10 6.09
N ALA A 202 -35.30 -0.65 6.58
CA ALA A 202 -36.48 0.16 6.91
C ALA A 202 -36.26 1.06 8.14
N SER A 203 -35.39 0.64 9.06
CA SER A 203 -34.96 1.43 10.21
C SER A 203 -33.53 1.07 10.64
N PRO A 204 -32.78 2.00 11.26
CA PRO A 204 -31.47 1.68 11.83
C PRO A 204 -31.53 0.54 12.86
N GLU A 205 -32.58 0.50 13.67
CA GLU A 205 -32.80 -0.53 14.68
C GLU A 205 -32.88 -1.95 14.07
N ALA A 206 -33.44 -2.09 12.85
CA ALA A 206 -33.50 -3.37 12.17
C ALA A 206 -32.12 -3.97 11.90
N PHE A 207 -31.19 -3.14 11.44
CA PHE A 207 -29.82 -3.57 11.20
C PHE A 207 -29.07 -3.86 12.50
N VAL A 208 -29.22 -2.98 13.50
CA VAL A 208 -28.53 -3.14 14.80
C VAL A 208 -28.99 -4.42 15.49
N GLU A 209 -30.29 -4.68 15.58
CA GLU A 209 -30.83 -5.91 16.18
C GLU A 209 -30.38 -7.15 15.39
N ALA A 210 -30.42 -7.12 14.06
CA ALA A 210 -29.99 -8.25 13.24
C ALA A 210 -28.49 -8.55 13.38
N GLY A 211 -27.68 -7.53 13.66
CA GLY A 211 -26.25 -7.67 13.92
C GLY A 211 -25.90 -8.02 15.36
N GLU A 212 -26.87 -8.06 16.29
CA GLU A 212 -26.58 -8.35 17.69
C GLU A 212 -25.98 -9.75 17.87
N GLY A 213 -24.75 -9.79 18.39
CA GLY A 213 -24.02 -11.04 18.62
C GLY A 213 -23.28 -11.58 17.40
N ASP A 214 -23.34 -10.92 16.24
CA ASP A 214 -22.51 -11.24 15.08
C ASP A 214 -21.20 -10.44 15.14
N GLU A 215 -20.12 -11.08 15.57
CA GLU A 215 -18.80 -10.45 15.67
C GLU A 215 -18.26 -9.96 14.31
N ARG A 216 -18.77 -10.47 13.18
CA ARG A 216 -18.34 -10.05 11.84
C ARG A 216 -18.76 -8.61 11.54
N VAL A 217 -19.85 -8.14 12.13
CA VAL A 217 -20.32 -6.74 11.98
C VAL A 217 -19.31 -5.76 12.58
N LEU A 218 -18.56 -6.17 13.61
CA LEU A 218 -17.47 -5.36 14.18
C LEU A 218 -16.24 -5.31 13.26
N GLY A 219 -16.14 -6.24 12.31
CA GLY A 219 -15.05 -6.35 11.34
C GLY A 219 -15.30 -5.59 10.04
N ILE A 220 -16.45 -4.92 9.87
CA ILE A 220 -16.76 -4.12 8.68
C ILE A 220 -15.69 -3.02 8.53
N GLN A 221 -14.96 -3.06 7.42
CA GLN A 221 -13.87 -2.13 7.14
C GLN A 221 -14.40 -0.84 6.51
N PRO A 222 -13.71 0.29 6.66
CA PRO A 222 -13.96 1.48 5.86
C PRO A 222 -13.87 1.18 4.35
N GLY A 223 -14.66 1.87 3.55
CA GLY A 223 -14.71 1.72 2.10
C GLY A 223 -16.13 1.75 1.52
N TYR A 224 -16.25 1.36 0.26
CA TYR A 224 -17.54 1.30 -0.43
C TYR A 224 -18.10 -0.12 -0.47
N TYR A 225 -19.41 -0.24 -0.30
CA TYR A 225 -20.13 -1.50 -0.33
C TYR A 225 -21.29 -1.39 -1.30
N GLN A 226 -21.42 -2.37 -2.20
CA GLN A 226 -22.60 -2.46 -3.06
C GLN A 226 -23.66 -3.29 -2.35
N VAL A 227 -24.73 -2.63 -1.93
CA VAL A 227 -25.87 -3.24 -1.26
C VAL A 227 -27.15 -2.97 -2.04
N LYS A 228 -28.28 -3.56 -1.63
CA LYS A 228 -29.57 -3.35 -2.29
C LYS A 228 -30.49 -2.51 -1.42
N THR A 229 -31.36 -1.72 -2.02
CA THR A 229 -32.47 -1.06 -1.31
C THR A 229 -33.46 -2.11 -0.80
N LYS A 230 -34.17 -1.81 0.28
CA LYS A 230 -35.23 -2.61 0.88
C LYS A 230 -34.84 -4.04 1.28
N MET A 231 -33.65 -4.19 1.83
CA MET A 231 -33.19 -5.41 2.49
C MET A 231 -33.76 -5.49 3.90
N SER A 232 -34.09 -6.70 4.35
CA SER A 232 -34.23 -6.96 5.79
C SER A 232 -32.93 -6.65 6.54
N GLY A 233 -33.01 -6.32 7.82
CA GLY A 233 -31.82 -6.10 8.66
C GLY A 233 -30.82 -7.26 8.58
N GLN A 234 -31.32 -8.50 8.63
CA GLN A 234 -30.51 -9.72 8.49
C GLN A 234 -29.82 -9.81 7.13
N ALA A 235 -30.55 -9.55 6.03
CA ALA A 235 -29.96 -9.59 4.70
C ALA A 235 -28.91 -8.49 4.51
N ALA A 236 -29.12 -7.31 5.10
CA ALA A 236 -28.15 -6.22 5.06
C ALA A 236 -26.88 -6.56 5.85
N VAL A 237 -27.00 -7.21 7.01
CA VAL A 237 -25.85 -7.74 7.76
C VAL A 237 -25.08 -8.75 6.90
N GLU A 238 -25.77 -9.74 6.35
CA GLU A 238 -25.16 -10.77 5.50
C GLU A 238 -24.43 -10.17 4.30
N ALA A 239 -25.01 -9.15 3.66
CA ALA A 239 -24.39 -8.49 2.52
C ALA A 239 -23.19 -7.61 2.87
N LEU A 240 -23.10 -7.04 4.08
CA LEU A 240 -21.96 -6.21 4.48
C LEU A 240 -20.78 -7.00 5.02
N VAL A 241 -21.03 -8.20 5.56
CA VAL A 241 -19.98 -9.07 6.12
C VAL A 241 -19.47 -10.12 5.14
N ASP A 242 -19.98 -10.12 3.90
CA ASP A 242 -19.49 -10.98 2.82
C ASP A 242 -18.07 -10.56 2.40
N ASP A 243 -17.23 -11.55 2.06
CA ASP A 243 -15.83 -11.31 1.70
C ASP A 243 -15.69 -10.46 0.43
N ASP A 244 -16.67 -10.53 -0.48
CA ASP A 244 -16.71 -9.80 -1.75
C ASP A 244 -17.64 -8.56 -1.68
N ALA A 245 -18.09 -8.17 -0.48
CA ALA A 245 -19.02 -7.05 -0.29
C ALA A 245 -18.45 -5.69 -0.68
N ARG A 246 -17.12 -5.53 -0.56
CA ARG A 246 -16.42 -4.28 -0.83
C ARG A 246 -16.21 -4.09 -2.32
N VAL A 247 -16.56 -2.89 -2.78
CA VAL A 247 -16.33 -2.40 -4.13
C VAL A 247 -15.42 -1.18 -4.06
N GLY A 248 -14.85 -0.77 -5.20
CA GLY A 248 -13.98 0.41 -5.20
C GLY A 248 -12.59 0.19 -4.61
N HIS A 249 -12.22 -1.04 -4.26
CA HIS A 249 -10.90 -1.33 -3.72
C HIS A 249 -9.83 -1.25 -4.81
N LEU A 250 -8.87 -0.34 -4.64
CA LEU A 250 -7.75 -0.13 -5.55
C LEU A 250 -6.43 -0.27 -4.79
N GLN A 251 -5.54 -1.14 -5.29
CA GLN A 251 -4.17 -1.24 -4.80
C GLN A 251 -3.18 -0.80 -5.88
N ILE A 252 -2.41 0.25 -5.58
CA ILE A 252 -1.29 0.71 -6.41
C ILE A 252 0.01 0.24 -5.75
N LYS A 253 0.86 -0.44 -6.52
CA LYS A 253 2.16 -0.92 -6.04
C LYS A 253 3.25 0.11 -6.35
N ALA A 254 4.36 0.01 -5.63
CA ALA A 254 5.52 0.83 -5.95
C ALA A 254 6.07 0.44 -7.34
N GLY A 255 6.52 1.44 -8.09
CA GLY A 255 6.94 1.32 -9.49
C GLY A 255 5.80 1.23 -10.51
N THR A 256 4.52 1.18 -10.10
CA THR A 256 3.40 1.18 -11.06
C THR A 256 3.41 2.47 -11.88
N LYS A 257 3.32 2.35 -13.20
CA LYS A 257 3.26 3.47 -14.16
C LYS A 257 1.81 3.89 -14.39
N LEU A 258 1.58 5.07 -14.98
CA LEU A 258 0.24 5.50 -15.37
C LEU A 258 -0.42 4.57 -16.40
N PHE A 259 0.36 4.08 -17.36
CA PHE A 259 -0.09 3.28 -18.49
C PHE A 259 0.24 1.81 -18.31
N ASP A 260 -0.51 0.98 -19.04
CA ASP A 260 -0.28 -0.46 -19.10
C ASP A 260 1.08 -0.77 -19.71
N VAL A 261 1.68 -1.87 -19.26
CA VAL A 261 2.97 -2.34 -19.74
C VAL A 261 2.79 -3.74 -20.31
N THR A 262 3.13 -3.91 -21.58
CA THR A 262 3.15 -5.22 -22.23
C THR A 262 4.48 -5.89 -21.97
N GLN A 263 4.45 -7.05 -21.32
CA GLN A 263 5.63 -7.83 -21.00
C GLN A 263 6.14 -8.59 -22.23
N PRO A 264 7.39 -9.09 -22.22
CA PRO A 264 7.94 -9.87 -23.34
C PRO A 264 7.16 -11.15 -23.68
N ASP A 265 6.35 -11.67 -22.76
CA ASP A 265 5.47 -12.83 -22.96
C ASP A 265 4.04 -12.46 -23.41
N ASP A 266 3.87 -11.22 -23.89
CA ASP A 266 2.60 -10.58 -24.28
C ASP A 266 1.56 -10.45 -23.15
N SER A 267 1.91 -10.75 -21.90
CA SER A 267 1.05 -10.43 -20.76
C SER A 267 1.03 -8.93 -20.50
N VAL A 268 -0.11 -8.38 -20.08
CA VAL A 268 -0.25 -6.95 -19.77
C VAL A 268 -0.24 -6.76 -18.26
N THR A 269 0.67 -5.92 -17.78
CA THR A 269 0.65 -5.40 -16.41
C THR A 269 -0.16 -4.11 -16.40
N PRO A 270 -1.32 -4.07 -15.71
CA PRO A 270 -2.15 -2.88 -15.66
C PRO A 270 -1.42 -1.68 -15.02
N GLY A 271 -1.54 -0.52 -15.65
CA GLY A 271 -1.14 0.77 -15.12
C GLY A 271 -2.23 1.39 -14.25
N ILE A 272 -1.92 2.53 -13.64
CA ILE A 272 -2.81 3.21 -12.69
C ILE A 272 -4.17 3.56 -13.32
N PHE A 273 -4.21 4.00 -14.58
CA PHE A 273 -5.49 4.34 -15.22
C PHE A 273 -6.40 3.13 -15.43
N THR A 274 -5.83 1.97 -15.77
CA THR A 274 -6.60 0.72 -15.93
C THR A 274 -7.07 0.21 -14.57
N LEU A 275 -6.18 0.22 -13.56
CA LEU A 275 -6.55 -0.16 -12.19
C LEU A 275 -7.67 0.75 -11.62
N LEU A 276 -7.61 2.05 -11.88
CA LEU A 276 -8.67 3.00 -11.50
C LEU A 276 -9.98 2.74 -12.23
N ALA A 277 -9.91 2.47 -13.54
CA ALA A 277 -11.09 2.16 -14.33
C ALA A 277 -11.80 0.91 -13.79
N ASP A 278 -11.06 -0.16 -13.52
CA ASP A 278 -11.59 -1.40 -12.96
C ASP A 278 -12.21 -1.17 -11.58
N ALA A 279 -11.53 -0.44 -10.70
CA ALA A 279 -12.04 -0.13 -9.36
C ALA A 279 -13.25 0.81 -9.40
N SER A 280 -13.43 1.62 -10.44
CA SER A 280 -14.58 2.52 -10.58
C SER A 280 -15.89 1.80 -10.95
N CYS A 281 -15.83 0.54 -11.35
CA CYS A 281 -17.00 -0.22 -11.78
C CYS A 281 -17.97 -0.53 -10.63
N ALA A 282 -19.25 -0.24 -10.84
CA ALA A 282 -20.34 -0.75 -10.01
C ALA A 282 -21.61 -1.01 -10.82
N GLN A 283 -22.48 -1.87 -10.31
CA GLN A 283 -23.85 -1.96 -10.84
C GLN A 283 -24.73 -0.93 -10.13
N LEU A 284 -25.26 0.00 -10.90
CA LEU A 284 -26.18 1.03 -10.43
C LEU A 284 -27.46 0.96 -11.25
N GLY A 285 -28.59 0.71 -10.60
CA GLY A 285 -29.89 0.60 -11.28
C GLY A 285 -29.94 -0.50 -12.36
N GLY A 286 -29.22 -1.61 -12.16
CA GLY A 286 -29.15 -2.73 -13.10
C GLY A 286 -28.27 -2.48 -14.34
N LYS A 287 -27.45 -1.41 -14.32
CA LYS A 287 -26.47 -1.11 -15.36
C LYS A 287 -25.06 -1.02 -14.75
N GLU A 288 -24.11 -1.71 -15.37
CA GLU A 288 -22.70 -1.55 -15.07
C GLU A 288 -22.24 -0.15 -15.50
N THR A 289 -21.69 0.58 -14.54
CA THR A 289 -21.20 1.95 -14.69
C THR A 289 -19.74 1.97 -14.26
N CYS A 290 -18.86 2.27 -15.21
CA CYS A 290 -17.42 2.43 -15.00
C CYS A 290 -16.94 3.68 -15.71
N VAL A 291 -15.87 4.28 -15.21
CA VAL A 291 -15.08 5.27 -15.94
C VAL A 291 -14.04 4.54 -16.76
N SER A 292 -13.92 4.85 -18.04
CA SER A 292 -12.90 4.22 -18.88
C SER A 292 -11.49 4.77 -18.60
N ALA A 293 -10.46 3.94 -18.80
CA ALA A 293 -9.07 4.39 -18.72
C ALA A 293 -8.78 5.53 -19.71
N GLU A 294 -9.41 5.55 -20.89
CA GLU A 294 -9.30 6.65 -21.86
C GLU A 294 -9.84 7.97 -21.31
N GLU A 295 -10.99 7.93 -20.63
CA GLU A 295 -11.60 9.12 -20.01
C GLU A 295 -10.73 9.65 -18.86
N LEU A 296 -10.15 8.76 -18.06
CA LEU A 296 -9.17 9.14 -17.02
C LEU A 296 -7.94 9.81 -17.63
N ARG A 297 -7.34 9.23 -18.68
CA ARG A 297 -6.19 9.80 -19.40
C ARG A 297 -6.50 11.20 -19.95
N LYS A 298 -7.63 11.33 -20.65
CA LYS A 298 -8.09 12.61 -21.20
C LYS A 298 -8.30 13.66 -20.11
N THR A 299 -8.87 13.26 -18.98
CA THR A 299 -9.11 14.17 -17.84
C THR A 299 -7.79 14.59 -17.21
N ALA A 300 -6.85 13.67 -17.00
CA ALA A 300 -5.50 13.95 -16.49
C ALA A 300 -4.74 14.96 -17.37
N ASP A 301 -4.95 14.93 -18.69
CA ASP A 301 -4.30 15.84 -19.62
C ASP A 301 -4.96 17.23 -19.71
N THR A 302 -6.28 17.31 -19.53
CA THR A 302 -7.07 18.51 -19.88
C THR A 302 -7.59 19.28 -18.67
N ALA A 303 -7.76 18.63 -17.53
CA ALA A 303 -8.22 19.28 -16.32
C ALA A 303 -7.12 20.16 -15.70
N ASP A 304 -7.55 21.16 -14.92
CA ASP A 304 -6.63 21.95 -14.11
C ASP A 304 -6.02 21.06 -13.02
N LEU A 305 -4.69 21.03 -12.95
CA LEU A 305 -3.97 20.14 -12.04
C LEU A 305 -4.24 20.48 -10.57
N ALA A 306 -4.39 21.76 -10.23
CA ALA A 306 -4.69 22.16 -8.86
C ALA A 306 -6.12 21.76 -8.48
N GLU A 307 -7.08 21.88 -9.41
CA GLU A 307 -8.45 21.37 -9.20
C GLU A 307 -8.51 19.82 -9.12
N LEU A 308 -7.55 19.12 -9.73
CA LEU A 308 -7.37 17.68 -9.55
C LEU A 308 -6.71 17.32 -8.22
N GLY A 309 -6.31 18.28 -7.38
CA GLY A 309 -5.64 17.99 -6.11
C GLY A 309 -4.14 17.65 -6.25
N VAL A 310 -3.52 18.00 -7.38
CA VAL A 310 -2.05 18.00 -7.46
C VAL A 310 -1.52 19.07 -6.49
N PRO A 311 -0.53 18.73 -5.62
CA PRO A 311 0.03 19.70 -4.68
C PRO A 311 0.61 20.94 -5.38
N ASP A 312 0.46 22.13 -4.77
CA ASP A 312 0.91 23.41 -5.33
C ASP A 312 2.38 23.39 -5.79
N TRP A 313 3.25 22.70 -5.06
CA TRP A 313 4.67 22.58 -5.38
C TRP A 313 4.95 21.76 -6.65
N ALA A 314 4.01 20.92 -7.08
CA ALA A 314 4.13 20.04 -8.24
C ALA A 314 3.45 20.62 -9.48
N VAL A 315 2.38 21.42 -9.34
CA VAL A 315 1.52 21.88 -10.46
C VAL A 315 2.34 22.46 -11.63
N ALA A 316 3.30 23.34 -11.34
CA ALA A 316 4.07 24.01 -12.38
C ALA A 316 5.01 23.08 -13.15
N ASP A 317 5.64 22.10 -12.48
CA ASP A 317 6.56 21.16 -13.11
C ASP A 317 5.80 20.01 -13.80
N ALA A 318 4.78 19.46 -13.14
CA ALA A 318 3.86 18.49 -13.72
C ALA A 318 3.15 19.03 -14.98
N GLY A 319 2.82 20.33 -15.01
CA GLY A 319 2.21 20.97 -16.18
C GLY A 319 3.11 21.05 -17.41
N LYS A 320 4.44 20.90 -17.25
CA LYS A 320 5.41 20.86 -18.37
C LYS A 320 5.63 19.44 -18.91
N ALA A 321 5.10 18.42 -18.23
CA ALA A 321 5.25 17.04 -18.64
C ALA A 321 4.66 16.81 -20.05
N PRO A 322 5.25 15.89 -20.85
CA PRO A 322 4.65 15.45 -22.09
C PRO A 322 3.21 14.95 -21.90
N LYS A 323 2.41 15.00 -22.98
CA LYS A 323 1.03 14.53 -22.98
C LYS A 323 0.93 13.11 -22.42
N GLY A 324 -0.06 12.88 -21.58
CA GLY A 324 -0.29 11.63 -20.87
C GLY A 324 0.52 11.45 -19.59
N ARG A 325 1.54 12.29 -19.34
CA ARG A 325 2.56 12.04 -18.29
C ARG A 325 2.47 13.01 -17.11
N LYS A 326 1.51 13.94 -17.12
CA LYS A 326 1.36 14.99 -16.10
C LYS A 326 1.19 14.48 -14.67
N LEU A 327 0.57 13.31 -14.50
CA LEU A 327 0.31 12.73 -13.17
C LEU A 327 1.34 11.67 -12.76
N GLU A 328 2.38 11.42 -13.57
CA GLU A 328 3.33 10.35 -13.29
C GLU A 328 4.08 10.59 -11.99
N GLY A 329 4.17 9.56 -11.15
CA GLY A 329 4.75 9.62 -9.80
C GLY A 329 3.94 10.43 -8.77
N LEU A 330 2.91 11.19 -9.16
CA LEU A 330 2.08 11.98 -8.24
C LEU A 330 0.94 11.18 -7.61
N ILE A 331 0.62 10.02 -8.17
CA ILE A 331 -0.27 9.04 -7.55
C ILE A 331 0.61 8.04 -6.79
N ALA A 332 0.58 8.12 -5.47
CA ALA A 332 1.44 7.33 -4.60
C ALA A 332 1.03 5.84 -4.57
N PRO A 333 1.95 4.94 -4.23
CA PRO A 333 1.58 3.57 -3.91
C PRO A 333 0.69 3.51 -2.66
N GLY A 334 -0.16 2.49 -2.60
CA GLY A 334 -1.02 2.22 -1.44
C GLY A 334 -2.38 1.66 -1.80
N VAL A 335 -3.23 1.54 -0.78
CA VAL A 335 -4.62 1.12 -0.92
C VAL A 335 -5.51 2.36 -0.95
N TYR A 336 -6.49 2.36 -1.83
CA TYR A 336 -7.49 3.42 -2.00
C TYR A 336 -8.87 2.78 -2.04
N ASP A 337 -9.83 3.47 -1.43
CA ASP A 337 -11.25 3.20 -1.62
C ASP A 337 -11.77 4.24 -2.59
N VAL A 338 -11.90 3.91 -3.87
CA VAL A 338 -12.40 4.82 -4.89
C VAL A 338 -13.90 4.65 -5.07
N LYS A 339 -14.63 5.76 -5.17
CA LYS A 339 -16.10 5.74 -5.27
C LYS A 339 -16.54 5.12 -6.60
N PRO A 340 -17.23 3.97 -6.59
CA PRO A 340 -17.72 3.37 -7.82
C PRO A 340 -18.80 4.23 -8.47
N GLY A 341 -18.82 4.28 -9.81
CA GLY A 341 -19.74 5.11 -10.58
C GLY A 341 -19.52 6.63 -10.47
N GLY A 342 -18.43 7.07 -9.84
CA GLY A 342 -17.97 8.47 -9.88
C GLY A 342 -17.53 8.88 -11.30
N ASP A 343 -17.28 10.17 -11.51
CA ASP A 343 -16.69 10.65 -12.77
C ASP A 343 -15.15 10.66 -12.72
N ALA A 344 -14.51 10.78 -13.88
CA ALA A 344 -13.05 10.74 -14.00
C ALA A 344 -12.34 11.81 -13.15
N LYS A 345 -12.93 13.00 -12.99
CA LYS A 345 -12.34 14.09 -12.22
C LYS A 345 -12.41 13.78 -10.72
N GLU A 346 -13.56 13.29 -10.25
CA GLU A 346 -13.75 12.87 -8.85
C GLU A 346 -12.75 11.75 -8.47
N LEU A 347 -12.62 10.72 -9.31
CA LEU A 347 -11.70 9.60 -9.07
C LEU A 347 -10.23 10.04 -9.00
N LEU A 348 -9.78 10.83 -9.98
CA LEU A 348 -8.41 11.35 -9.99
C LEU A 348 -8.15 12.27 -8.79
N SER A 349 -9.11 13.13 -8.46
CA SER A 349 -8.99 14.04 -7.31
C SER A 349 -8.86 13.30 -6.00
N GLN A 350 -9.62 12.22 -5.83
CA GLN A 350 -9.56 11.38 -4.64
C GLN A 350 -8.17 10.75 -4.46
N VAL A 351 -7.65 10.10 -5.51
CA VAL A 351 -6.32 9.45 -5.41
C VAL A 351 -5.19 10.45 -5.29
N LEU A 352 -5.25 11.61 -5.97
CA LEU A 352 -4.23 12.64 -5.89
C LEU A 352 -4.20 13.32 -4.52
N THR A 353 -5.36 13.62 -3.93
CA THR A 353 -5.43 14.22 -2.58
C THR A 353 -4.90 13.27 -1.51
N ALA A 354 -5.27 11.98 -1.59
CA ALA A 354 -4.71 10.97 -0.70
C ALA A 354 -3.20 10.78 -0.92
N SER A 355 -2.73 10.85 -2.16
CA SER A 355 -1.30 10.77 -2.50
C SER A 355 -0.52 11.97 -1.98
N ALA A 356 -1.07 13.18 -2.06
CA ALA A 356 -0.50 14.39 -1.47
C ALA A 356 -0.24 14.23 0.02
N THR A 357 -1.24 13.72 0.75
CA THR A 357 -1.12 13.45 2.20
C THR A 357 0.00 12.44 2.51
N ARG A 358 0.16 11.41 1.66
CA ARG A 358 1.22 10.41 1.82
C ARG A 358 2.61 10.99 1.52
N MET A 359 2.74 11.80 0.48
CA MET A 359 3.98 12.51 0.16
C MET A 359 4.37 13.49 1.27
N GLU A 360 3.40 14.18 1.88
CA GLU A 360 3.59 15.02 3.06
C GLU A 360 4.11 14.22 4.26
N ALA A 361 3.55 13.03 4.50
CA ALA A 361 4.03 12.14 5.55
C ALA A 361 5.49 11.66 5.31
N ALA A 362 5.89 11.47 4.04
CA ALA A 362 7.28 11.17 3.66
C ALA A 362 8.20 12.41 3.65
N GLY A 363 7.68 13.60 3.91
CA GLY A 363 8.45 14.83 4.07
C GLY A 363 8.43 15.80 2.89
N LEU A 364 7.74 15.52 1.79
CA LEU A 364 7.57 16.48 0.69
C LEU A 364 6.38 17.42 0.95
N PRO A 365 6.51 18.74 0.75
CA PRO A 365 7.66 19.43 0.16
C PRO A 365 8.72 19.89 1.16
N SER A 366 8.43 19.88 2.46
CA SER A 366 9.22 20.62 3.46
C SER A 366 10.67 20.14 3.58
N ALA A 367 10.92 18.84 3.55
CA ALA A 367 12.26 18.26 3.68
C ALA A 367 13.14 18.48 2.44
N ALA A 368 12.53 18.70 1.26
CA ALA A 368 13.26 18.92 0.01
C ALA A 368 14.17 20.15 0.06
N GLY A 369 13.86 21.14 0.92
CA GLY A 369 14.72 22.31 1.15
C GLY A 369 16.10 21.99 1.75
N SER A 370 16.32 20.76 2.21
CA SER A 370 17.64 20.27 2.64
C SER A 370 18.48 19.71 1.48
N THR A 371 17.88 19.59 0.29
CA THR A 371 18.51 19.11 -0.94
C THR A 371 18.71 20.28 -1.92
N PRO A 372 19.59 20.17 -2.93
CA PRO A 372 19.68 21.17 -3.98
C PRO A 372 18.54 21.09 -5.01
N TYR A 373 17.56 20.20 -4.82
CA TYR A 373 16.50 19.89 -5.77
C TYR A 373 15.12 20.37 -5.28
N SER A 374 14.24 20.72 -6.22
CA SER A 374 12.84 21.02 -5.89
C SER A 374 12.12 19.76 -5.35
N PRO A 375 10.99 19.91 -4.62
CA PRO A 375 10.18 18.76 -4.22
C PRO A 375 9.80 17.83 -5.37
N TYR A 376 9.49 18.38 -6.55
CA TYR A 376 9.20 17.59 -7.75
C TYR A 376 10.44 16.86 -8.28
N GLN A 377 11.60 17.50 -8.29
CA GLN A 377 12.85 16.84 -8.68
C GLN A 377 13.27 15.73 -7.70
N VAL A 378 13.01 15.90 -6.40
CA VAL A 378 13.20 14.83 -5.41
C VAL A 378 12.28 13.64 -5.72
N LEU A 379 11.03 13.90 -6.11
CA LEU A 379 10.10 12.84 -6.54
C LEU A 379 10.59 12.13 -7.80
N VAL A 380 11.17 12.86 -8.76
CA VAL A 380 11.81 12.27 -9.94
C VAL A 380 12.96 11.35 -9.53
N ILE A 381 13.86 11.80 -8.64
CA ILE A 381 14.96 10.99 -8.11
C ILE A 381 14.41 9.74 -7.40
N ALA A 382 13.39 9.89 -6.56
CA ALA A 382 12.76 8.78 -5.85
C ALA A 382 12.22 7.71 -6.81
N SER A 383 11.61 8.12 -7.94
CA SER A 383 11.13 7.16 -8.94
C SER A 383 12.25 6.41 -9.65
N ILE A 384 13.41 7.03 -9.85
CA ILE A 384 14.59 6.34 -10.40
C ILE A 384 15.13 5.36 -9.35
N VAL A 385 15.26 5.78 -8.09
CA VAL A 385 15.69 4.92 -6.97
C VAL A 385 14.81 3.67 -6.85
N GLU A 386 13.49 3.84 -6.93
CA GLU A 386 12.52 2.74 -6.88
C GLU A 386 12.73 1.72 -8.01
N MET A 387 13.06 2.20 -9.21
CA MET A 387 13.19 1.34 -10.39
C MET A 387 14.58 0.69 -10.53
N GLU A 388 15.62 1.24 -9.88
CA GLU A 388 17.00 0.78 -10.01
C GLU A 388 17.46 -0.15 -8.89
N GLY A 389 16.86 -0.05 -7.70
CA GLY A 389 17.37 -0.72 -6.50
C GLY A 389 16.34 -1.56 -5.77
N VAL A 390 16.83 -2.40 -4.85
CA VAL A 390 16.01 -2.93 -3.76
C VAL A 390 16.03 -1.95 -2.58
N LYS A 391 15.05 -2.04 -1.67
CA LYS A 391 14.94 -1.13 -0.51
C LYS A 391 16.24 -0.95 0.29
N ALA A 392 17.02 -2.02 0.43
CA ALA A 392 18.30 -2.00 1.15
C ALA A 392 19.38 -1.13 0.48
N ASP A 393 19.24 -0.85 -0.81
CA ASP A 393 20.18 -0.08 -1.63
C ASP A 393 19.70 1.35 -1.89
N PHE A 394 18.46 1.70 -1.56
CA PHE A 394 17.84 2.98 -1.95
C PHE A 394 18.68 4.21 -1.59
N THR A 395 19.22 4.28 -0.37
CA THR A 395 20.05 5.42 0.08
C THR A 395 21.37 5.53 -0.69
N LYS A 396 21.95 4.40 -1.11
CA LYS A 396 23.19 4.35 -1.90
C LYS A 396 22.94 4.64 -3.37
N VAL A 397 21.86 4.11 -3.94
CA VAL A 397 21.44 4.46 -5.32
C VAL A 397 21.15 5.96 -5.39
N SER A 398 20.46 6.52 -4.39
CA SER A 398 20.25 7.97 -4.29
C SER A 398 21.58 8.73 -4.21
N SER A 399 22.53 8.26 -3.39
CA SER A 399 23.89 8.82 -3.33
C SER A 399 24.57 8.88 -4.70
N VAL A 400 24.52 7.78 -5.47
CA VAL A 400 25.07 7.74 -6.84
C VAL A 400 24.41 8.77 -7.75
N ILE A 401 23.08 8.89 -7.72
CA ILE A 401 22.35 9.87 -8.53
C ILE A 401 22.81 11.29 -8.19
N TYR A 402 22.86 11.65 -6.90
CA TYR A 402 23.32 12.96 -6.46
C TYR A 402 24.77 13.24 -6.87
N ASN A 403 25.67 12.27 -6.66
CA ASN A 403 27.08 12.41 -7.01
C ASN A 403 27.29 12.60 -8.51
N ARG A 404 26.57 11.83 -9.36
CA ARG A 404 26.61 12.01 -10.82
C ARG A 404 26.13 13.39 -11.24
N LEU A 405 25.02 13.85 -10.66
CA LEU A 405 24.47 15.18 -10.97
C LEU A 405 25.40 16.31 -10.53
N GLU A 406 26.10 16.19 -9.38
CA GLU A 406 27.04 17.21 -8.90
C GLU A 406 28.23 17.40 -9.85
N ILE A 407 28.68 16.34 -10.52
CA ILE A 407 29.83 16.36 -11.43
C ILE A 407 29.46 16.43 -12.92
N ASP A 408 28.18 16.68 -13.23
CA ASP A 408 27.63 16.72 -14.60
C ASP A 408 27.88 15.42 -15.39
N MET A 409 27.81 14.28 -14.69
CA MET A 409 27.82 12.95 -15.28
C MET A 409 26.38 12.54 -15.62
N ARG A 410 26.19 11.95 -16.81
CA ARG A 410 24.90 11.39 -17.22
C ARG A 410 24.46 10.30 -16.25
N LEU A 411 23.15 10.18 -16.01
CA LEU A 411 22.65 9.17 -15.08
C LEU A 411 22.71 7.75 -15.66
N GLU A 412 22.56 7.58 -16.98
CA GLU A 412 22.72 6.30 -17.70
C GLU A 412 21.95 5.13 -17.05
N MET A 413 20.68 5.37 -16.76
CA MET A 413 19.77 4.44 -16.10
C MET A 413 18.89 3.73 -17.14
N ASP A 414 18.97 2.41 -17.21
CA ASP A 414 18.17 1.61 -18.15
C ASP A 414 16.67 1.77 -17.88
N SER A 415 16.28 1.97 -16.62
CA SER A 415 14.89 2.24 -16.23
C SER A 415 14.30 3.46 -16.94
N THR A 416 15.10 4.50 -17.21
CA THR A 416 14.61 5.73 -17.84
C THR A 416 14.52 5.62 -19.38
N VAL A 417 15.27 4.70 -19.98
CA VAL A 417 15.14 4.32 -21.40
C VAL A 417 13.93 3.44 -21.62
N ASN A 418 13.70 2.49 -20.71
CA ASN A 418 12.56 1.58 -20.74
C ASN A 418 11.24 2.26 -20.37
N TYR A 419 11.28 3.39 -19.66
CA TYR A 419 10.08 4.07 -19.18
C TYR A 419 9.02 4.34 -20.27
N PRO A 420 9.35 5.01 -21.40
CA PRO A 420 8.38 5.32 -22.45
C PRO A 420 8.02 4.14 -23.36
N LEU A 421 8.63 2.97 -23.18
CA LEU A 421 8.35 1.80 -24.03
C LEU A 421 7.11 1.06 -23.52
N GLU A 422 6.21 0.73 -24.45
CA GLU A 422 5.09 -0.19 -24.16
C GLU A 422 5.58 -1.59 -23.80
N ARG A 423 6.69 -2.01 -24.42
CA ARG A 423 7.33 -3.32 -24.25
C ARG A 423 8.75 -3.17 -23.68
N PRO A 424 8.89 -2.84 -22.38
CA PRO A 424 10.20 -2.74 -21.77
C PRO A 424 10.88 -4.11 -21.73
N THR A 425 12.19 -4.11 -21.88
CA THR A 425 13.01 -5.33 -21.75
C THR A 425 14.00 -5.15 -20.60
N LEU A 426 14.43 -6.26 -19.99
CA LEU A 426 15.37 -6.22 -18.85
C LEU A 426 16.71 -5.55 -19.20
N THR A 427 17.10 -5.61 -20.47
CA THR A 427 18.31 -4.96 -20.98
C THR A 427 17.94 -4.07 -22.16
N THR A 428 18.32 -2.80 -22.09
CA THR A 428 18.08 -1.87 -23.21
C THR A 428 18.94 -2.21 -24.42
N LYS A 429 18.38 -2.11 -25.62
CA LYS A 429 19.14 -2.27 -26.88
C LYS A 429 20.00 -1.03 -27.10
N ALA A 430 21.15 -1.20 -27.77
CA ALA A 430 22.04 -0.09 -28.11
C ALA A 430 21.30 1.05 -28.85
N GLN A 431 20.43 0.69 -29.80
CA GLN A 431 19.60 1.63 -30.56
C GLN A 431 18.59 2.40 -29.68
N GLU A 432 18.07 1.78 -28.62
CA GLU A 432 17.14 2.45 -27.71
C GLU A 432 17.87 3.50 -26.86
N ARG A 433 19.08 3.16 -26.39
CA ARG A 433 19.96 4.10 -25.68
C ARG A 433 20.41 5.27 -26.53
N GLU A 434 20.35 5.17 -27.85
CA GLU A 434 20.68 6.25 -28.79
C GLU A 434 19.56 7.27 -29.00
N LYS A 435 18.30 6.93 -28.69
CA LYS A 435 17.15 7.80 -28.94
C LYS A 435 17.10 8.97 -27.97
N GLN A 436 16.94 10.18 -28.48
CA GLN A 436 16.71 11.35 -27.64
C GLN A 436 15.24 11.43 -27.23
N THR A 437 14.99 11.30 -25.93
CA THR A 437 13.65 11.42 -25.34
C THR A 437 13.72 12.28 -24.09
N PRO A 438 12.59 12.82 -23.59
CA PRO A 438 12.53 13.52 -22.30
C PRO A 438 13.01 12.73 -21.07
N TRP A 439 13.22 11.42 -21.21
CA TRP A 439 13.62 10.52 -20.13
C TRP A 439 14.95 9.81 -20.36
N ASN A 440 15.45 9.70 -21.60
CA ASN A 440 16.63 8.88 -21.87
C ASN A 440 17.92 9.52 -21.30
N THR A 441 18.33 9.05 -20.12
CA THR A 441 19.48 9.54 -19.37
C THR A 441 20.84 9.10 -19.96
N TYR A 442 20.86 8.28 -21.01
CA TYR A 442 22.07 8.07 -21.82
C TYR A 442 22.32 9.19 -22.82
N ARG A 443 21.30 10.02 -23.11
CA ARG A 443 21.36 11.09 -24.11
C ARG A 443 21.05 12.48 -23.54
N MET A 444 20.95 12.61 -22.22
CA MET A 444 20.85 13.89 -21.52
C MET A 444 21.69 13.93 -20.25
N THR A 445 22.08 15.12 -19.82
CA THR A 445 22.55 15.38 -18.46
C THR A 445 21.38 15.88 -17.61
N GLY A 446 21.50 15.75 -16.29
CA GLY A 446 20.43 16.14 -15.37
C GLY A 446 19.37 15.06 -15.16
N LEU A 447 18.20 15.49 -14.68
CA LEU A 447 17.05 14.65 -14.37
C LEU A 447 16.07 14.55 -15.55
N PRO A 448 15.38 13.42 -15.72
CA PRO A 448 14.30 13.30 -16.70
C PRO A 448 13.14 14.26 -16.36
N GLN A 449 12.30 14.57 -17.35
CA GLN A 449 11.25 15.60 -17.19
C GLN A 449 10.13 15.21 -16.22
N THR A 450 9.89 13.92 -16.00
CA THR A 450 8.88 13.40 -15.06
C THR A 450 9.47 12.25 -14.24
N PRO A 451 8.82 11.86 -13.13
CA PRO A 451 9.02 10.55 -12.54
C PRO A 451 8.79 9.44 -13.58
N ILE A 452 9.33 8.25 -13.33
CA ILE A 452 9.23 7.08 -14.23
C ILE A 452 8.34 5.95 -13.69
N GLY A 453 7.50 6.27 -12.70
CA GLY A 453 6.57 5.37 -12.00
C GLY A 453 6.24 5.92 -10.62
N ALA A 454 5.36 5.24 -9.88
CA ALA A 454 4.97 5.60 -8.52
C ALA A 454 6.06 5.23 -7.49
N PRO A 455 6.84 6.18 -6.93
CA PRO A 455 7.86 5.85 -5.93
C PRO A 455 7.21 5.46 -4.59
N SER A 456 7.80 4.50 -3.88
CA SER A 456 7.41 4.23 -2.49
C SER A 456 7.79 5.39 -1.56
N LEU A 457 7.20 5.41 -0.36
CA LEU A 457 7.57 6.39 0.67
C LEU A 457 9.03 6.21 1.06
N GLU A 458 9.52 4.98 1.12
CA GLU A 458 10.92 4.67 1.41
C GLU A 458 11.87 5.19 0.33
N ALA A 459 11.47 5.15 -0.96
CA ALA A 459 12.25 5.75 -2.04
C ALA A 459 12.26 7.29 -1.95
N VAL A 460 11.15 7.91 -1.55
CA VAL A 460 11.09 9.37 -1.29
C VAL A 460 11.99 9.74 -0.12
N GLU A 461 11.94 9.00 0.99
CA GLU A 461 12.80 9.21 2.15
C GLU A 461 14.29 9.05 1.81
N ALA A 462 14.64 8.06 1.00
CA ALA A 462 16.01 7.86 0.51
C ALA A 462 16.46 8.98 -0.43
N ALA A 463 15.57 9.50 -1.29
CA ALA A 463 15.86 10.64 -2.15
C ALA A 463 16.05 11.95 -1.37
N LEU A 464 15.39 12.09 -0.22
CA LEU A 464 15.58 13.21 0.70
C LEU A 464 16.84 13.08 1.56
N ASN A 465 17.24 11.86 1.88
CA ASN A 465 18.36 11.54 2.77
C ASN A 465 19.32 10.53 2.12
N PRO A 466 20.01 10.90 1.03
CA PRO A 466 21.00 10.02 0.42
C PRO A 466 22.12 9.70 1.40
N GLU A 467 22.72 8.52 1.28
CA GLU A 467 23.91 8.16 2.05
C GLU A 467 25.09 9.06 1.64
N ASP A 468 25.91 9.52 2.58
CA ASP A 468 27.10 10.34 2.28
C ASP A 468 28.24 9.43 1.81
N THR A 469 28.36 9.25 0.49
CA THR A 469 29.35 8.38 -0.14
C THR A 469 29.98 9.08 -1.35
N ASP A 470 31.12 8.56 -1.82
CA ASP A 470 31.76 9.01 -3.07
C ASP A 470 31.32 8.14 -4.29
N PHE A 471 30.34 7.25 -4.14
CA PHE A 471 29.98 6.29 -5.20
C PHE A 471 29.40 6.98 -6.42
N VAL A 472 29.87 6.59 -7.60
CA VAL A 472 29.36 7.06 -8.91
C VAL A 472 29.03 5.92 -9.86
N TYR A 473 29.26 4.67 -9.46
CA TYR A 473 28.88 3.48 -10.21
C TYR A 473 28.18 2.49 -9.28
N PHE A 474 27.22 1.74 -9.83
CA PHE A 474 26.66 0.58 -9.17
C PHE A 474 26.26 -0.47 -10.20
N VAL A 475 26.23 -1.73 -9.78
CA VAL A 475 25.76 -2.86 -10.60
C VAL A 475 25.13 -3.89 -9.68
N LYS A 476 24.02 -4.49 -10.10
CA LYS A 476 23.44 -5.63 -9.40
C LYS A 476 24.47 -6.76 -9.36
N CYS A 477 24.95 -7.11 -8.17
CA CYS A 477 26.03 -8.08 -8.00
C CYS A 477 25.61 -9.28 -7.14
N GLU A 478 24.42 -9.28 -6.57
CA GLU A 478 23.94 -10.38 -5.73
C GLU A 478 22.61 -10.96 -6.21
N LYS A 479 22.46 -12.29 -6.01
CA LYS A 479 21.24 -13.02 -6.40
C LYS A 479 20.00 -12.59 -5.63
N ASN A 480 20.18 -11.99 -4.45
CA ASN A 480 19.10 -11.44 -3.65
C ASN A 480 18.66 -10.03 -4.09
N GLY A 481 19.28 -9.46 -5.13
CA GLY A 481 18.95 -8.13 -5.62
C GLY A 481 19.91 -7.02 -5.21
N LEU A 482 20.84 -7.27 -4.28
CA LEU A 482 21.78 -6.23 -3.83
C LEU A 482 22.78 -5.83 -4.92
N SER A 483 23.15 -4.55 -4.88
CA SER A 483 24.10 -3.91 -5.77
C SER A 483 25.46 -3.75 -5.10
N CYS A 484 26.51 -3.79 -5.92
CA CYS A 484 27.84 -3.39 -5.55
C CYS A 484 28.07 -1.95 -6.02
N PHE A 485 28.75 -1.15 -5.21
CA PHE A 485 28.88 0.29 -5.40
C PHE A 485 30.35 0.68 -5.47
N ASN A 486 30.71 1.49 -6.46
CA ASN A 486 32.10 1.81 -6.78
C ASN A 486 32.30 3.30 -7.07
N VAL A 487 33.52 3.76 -6.81
CA VAL A 487 34.01 5.09 -7.20
C VAL A 487 34.72 5.02 -8.55
N GLU A 488 35.53 3.97 -8.75
CA GLU A 488 36.32 3.77 -9.97
C GLU A 488 35.59 2.87 -10.95
N TYR A 489 35.71 3.19 -12.25
CA TYR A 489 35.06 2.41 -13.30
C TYR A 489 35.62 0.98 -13.43
N ALA A 490 36.92 0.79 -13.17
CA ALA A 490 37.55 -0.52 -13.21
C ALA A 490 36.96 -1.50 -12.18
N ASP A 491 36.66 -1.01 -10.96
CA ASP A 491 36.03 -1.82 -9.92
C ASP A 491 34.59 -2.19 -10.30
N HIS A 492 33.84 -1.26 -10.90
CA HIS A 492 32.51 -1.55 -11.46
C HIS A 492 32.55 -2.63 -12.55
N GLN A 493 33.54 -2.59 -13.45
CA GLN A 493 33.72 -3.63 -14.46
C GLN A 493 34.04 -4.99 -13.83
N ALA A 494 34.91 -5.01 -12.81
CA ALA A 494 35.24 -6.23 -12.09
C ALA A 494 34.00 -6.84 -11.40
N ASP A 495 33.19 -6.04 -10.71
CA ASP A 495 31.95 -6.51 -10.07
C ASP A 495 30.92 -7.00 -11.10
N ARG A 496 30.82 -6.34 -12.25
CA ARG A 496 29.95 -6.77 -13.35
C ARG A 496 30.38 -8.14 -13.87
N ASP A 497 31.67 -8.33 -14.12
CA ASP A 497 32.20 -9.57 -14.69
C ASP A 497 32.12 -10.74 -13.69
N ASP A 498 32.38 -10.47 -12.42
CA ASP A 498 32.16 -11.43 -11.33
C ASP A 498 30.68 -11.82 -11.17
N ALA A 499 29.76 -10.84 -11.20
CA ALA A 499 28.32 -11.10 -11.12
C ALA A 499 27.83 -11.99 -12.27
N ARG A 500 28.32 -11.75 -13.50
CA ARG A 500 28.07 -12.61 -14.67
C ARG A 500 28.64 -14.02 -14.47
N ALA A 501 29.88 -14.13 -14.01
CA ALA A 501 30.52 -15.43 -13.75
C ALA A 501 29.76 -16.25 -12.68
N ARG A 502 29.14 -15.58 -11.69
CA ARG A 502 28.30 -16.21 -10.66
C ARG A 502 26.84 -16.45 -11.09
N GLY A 503 26.45 -16.02 -12.29
CA GLY A 503 25.10 -16.14 -12.82
C GLY A 503 24.07 -15.36 -12.00
N VAL A 504 24.39 -14.11 -11.67
CA VAL A 504 23.45 -13.17 -11.03
C VAL A 504 22.41 -12.68 -12.05
N TYR A 505 22.83 -12.52 -13.30
CA TYR A 505 22.00 -12.14 -14.44
C TYR A 505 22.61 -12.67 -15.75
#